data_AF-A0A1A8KZM9-F1
#
_entry.id   AF-A0A1A8KZM9-F1
#
_cell.length_a   1.000
_cell.length_b   1.000
_cell.length_c   1.000
_cell.angle_alpha   90.00
_cell.angle_beta   90.00
_cell.angle_gamma   90.00
#
_symmetry.space_group_name_H-M   'P 1'
#
loop_
_entity.id
_entity.type
_entity.pdbx_description
1 polymer ?
#
loop_
_entity_poly.entity_id
_entity_poly.type
_entity_poly.pdbx_seq_one_letter_code
_entity_poly.pdbx_strand_id
1 'polypeptide(L)'
;MLRRSPLLFLLLCAVLVKAQYEKYSFKSFPQKDIMPLESAYSYALEQYAAQNWAESVRYLELSLRLHRLLRDSEAFCGRNCSSVSRDRDSPTSDSSLRVVRHILLRAACLKKCKADFPVFKLSYPKRDLLETFEQRTPYKYVQYAYYQLNNLEKAVAAAHTFLKKNPGDPSLSKNMNYYKTLFDVEEHLTDLEEQPYESVFLKSVMLYNNGDFSSSARNMEQAITQYFESYSLCLAGCEGSYEILEFKDFYPTLADLFTDVLKCKVKCEEQLTPNVGGFFVEKFVATMYHYLQFSYYKLNDVKNAAPCAASYMLFDSDDQVMKQNVAYYHFYQEQWGLKEEDFRPRPEALSYFNQTNKQKEMLEFARNYLQTDDEDLVSPEETSIIRSEHPDAEFEGMGDYEESFLADWWQEPKTKWDSGEVAD
;
A
#
# COMPACT_ATOMS: atom_id res chain seq x y z
N MET A 1 54.92 -4.92 22.61
CA MET A 1 54.68 -6.27 22.06
C MET A 1 53.28 -6.69 22.47
N LEU A 2 52.43 -6.85 21.45
CA LEU A 2 51.24 -7.69 21.30
C LEU A 2 50.37 -8.01 22.55
N ARG A 3 49.10 -7.59 22.62
CA ARG A 3 47.89 -7.92 21.79
C ARG A 3 47.01 -8.90 22.58
N ARG A 4 45.80 -8.47 22.97
CA ARG A 4 44.50 -9.16 22.72
C ARG A 4 43.35 -8.39 23.40
N SER A 5 42.65 -7.64 22.56
CA SER A 5 41.23 -7.31 22.72
C SER A 5 40.40 -8.58 22.47
N PRO A 6 39.15 -8.61 22.94
CA PRO A 6 38.09 -9.05 22.04
C PRO A 6 36.97 -8.00 21.97
N LEU A 7 36.73 -7.54 20.74
CA LEU A 7 35.47 -6.95 20.33
C LEU A 7 34.34 -7.96 20.53
N LEU A 8 33.33 -7.58 21.31
CA LEU A 8 32.03 -8.24 21.28
C LEU A 8 31.37 -7.89 19.94
N PHE A 9 31.39 -8.84 19.01
CA PHE A 9 30.59 -8.81 17.80
C PHE A 9 29.11 -8.89 18.19
N LEU A 10 28.41 -7.76 18.11
CA LEU A 10 26.95 -7.71 17.98
C LEU A 10 26.58 -8.24 16.59
N LEU A 11 26.54 -9.56 16.45
CA LEU A 11 25.84 -10.22 15.35
C LEU A 11 24.34 -10.19 15.69
N LEU A 12 23.69 -9.07 15.35
CA LEU A 12 22.26 -9.07 15.11
C LEU A 12 22.01 -10.06 13.98
N CYS A 13 21.44 -11.21 14.34
CA CYS A 13 20.80 -12.12 13.40
C CYS A 13 19.61 -11.38 12.80
N ALA A 14 19.87 -10.64 11.71
CA ALA A 14 18.84 -10.33 10.75
C ALA A 14 18.38 -11.68 10.19
N VAL A 15 17.25 -12.17 10.71
CA VAL A 15 16.47 -13.20 10.03
C VAL A 15 16.08 -12.56 8.71
N LEU A 16 16.84 -12.91 7.67
CA LEU A 16 16.56 -12.56 6.29
C LEU A 16 15.19 -13.14 5.97
N VAL A 17 14.17 -12.30 5.89
CA VAL A 17 12.96 -12.62 5.13
C VAL A 17 13.41 -12.74 3.67
N LYS A 18 13.78 -13.96 3.27
CA LYS A 18 14.03 -14.29 1.88
C LYS A 18 12.69 -14.64 1.25
N ALA A 19 11.99 -13.62 0.78
CA ALA A 19 11.34 -13.69 -0.52
C ALA A 19 11.14 -12.30 -1.11
N GLN A 20 11.64 -12.15 -2.35
CA GLN A 20 11.08 -11.38 -3.46
C GLN A 20 12.15 -11.37 -4.57
N TYR A 21 12.24 -12.49 -5.29
CA TYR A 21 13.25 -12.84 -6.31
C TYR A 21 14.69 -12.87 -5.80
N GLU A 22 15.29 -14.07 -5.75
CA GLU A 22 16.62 -14.35 -5.19
C GLU A 22 17.79 -13.48 -5.71
N LYS A 23 17.57 -12.67 -6.75
CA LYS A 23 18.60 -11.90 -7.48
C LYS A 23 18.25 -10.43 -7.73
N TYR A 24 17.13 -9.89 -7.23
CA TYR A 24 16.86 -8.46 -7.41
C TYR A 24 17.76 -7.59 -6.52
N SER A 25 18.37 -6.59 -7.11
CA SER A 25 19.10 -5.55 -6.40
C SER A 25 19.03 -4.27 -7.22
N PHE A 26 18.46 -3.23 -6.62
CA PHE A 26 18.37 -1.91 -7.26
C PHE A 26 19.75 -1.37 -7.66
N LYS A 27 20.77 -1.55 -6.81
CA LYS A 27 22.14 -1.07 -7.05
C LYS A 27 22.95 -1.94 -8.02
N SER A 28 22.61 -3.21 -8.14
CA SER A 28 23.40 -4.19 -8.88
C SER A 28 22.53 -5.05 -9.80
N PHE A 29 21.62 -4.40 -10.54
CA PHE A 29 20.80 -5.08 -11.53
C PHE A 29 21.69 -5.61 -12.67
N PRO A 30 21.57 -6.88 -13.08
CA PRO A 30 22.42 -7.45 -14.12
C PRO A 30 22.24 -6.74 -15.47
N GLN A 31 23.30 -6.16 -16.04
CA GLN A 31 23.21 -5.41 -17.30
C GLN A 31 22.74 -6.25 -18.48
N LYS A 32 23.07 -7.55 -18.49
CA LYS A 32 22.62 -8.50 -19.51
C LYS A 32 21.11 -8.77 -19.49
N ASP A 33 20.45 -8.47 -18.37
CA ASP A 33 19.02 -8.66 -18.18
C ASP A 33 18.23 -7.37 -18.54
N ILE A 34 18.91 -6.26 -18.86
CA ILE A 34 18.25 -4.99 -19.22
C ILE A 34 17.66 -5.09 -20.63
N MET A 35 16.34 -5.02 -20.72
CA MET A 35 15.58 -4.99 -21.97
C MET A 35 14.21 -4.34 -21.74
N PRO A 36 13.47 -3.94 -22.81
CA PRO A 36 12.15 -3.35 -22.65
C PRO A 36 11.18 -4.28 -21.92
N LEU A 37 10.42 -3.75 -20.96
CA LEU A 37 9.47 -4.51 -20.15
C LEU A 37 8.44 -5.24 -21.02
N GLU A 38 7.88 -4.55 -22.01
CA GLU A 38 6.87 -5.10 -22.94
C GLU A 38 7.43 -6.27 -23.74
N SER A 39 8.69 -6.19 -24.20
CA SER A 39 9.35 -7.29 -24.91
C SER A 39 9.57 -8.50 -24.01
N ALA A 40 10.01 -8.29 -22.76
CA ALA A 40 10.23 -9.38 -21.82
C ALA A 40 8.92 -10.09 -21.48
N TYR A 41 7.86 -9.33 -21.20
CA TYR A 41 6.55 -9.89 -20.83
C TYR A 41 5.87 -10.60 -22.01
N SER A 42 5.85 -9.97 -23.19
CA SER A 42 5.23 -10.57 -24.39
C SER A 42 5.90 -11.89 -24.78
N TYR A 43 7.24 -11.92 -24.79
CA TYR A 43 7.98 -13.15 -25.05
C TYR A 43 7.65 -14.23 -24.00
N ALA A 44 7.51 -13.87 -22.73
CA ALA A 44 7.14 -14.81 -21.68
C ALA A 44 5.77 -15.45 -21.92
N LEU A 45 4.80 -14.67 -22.42
CA LEU A 45 3.46 -15.14 -22.76
C LEU A 45 3.44 -16.00 -24.03
N GLU A 46 4.27 -15.69 -25.02
CA GLU A 46 4.46 -16.56 -26.20
C GLU A 46 4.99 -17.94 -25.79
N GLN A 47 6.02 -17.98 -24.92
CA GLN A 47 6.54 -19.23 -24.37
C GLN A 47 5.51 -19.96 -23.50
N TYR A 48 4.68 -19.22 -22.77
CA TYR A 48 3.57 -19.78 -21.98
C TYR A 48 2.56 -20.48 -22.89
N ALA A 49 2.14 -19.82 -23.98
CA ALA A 49 1.22 -20.38 -24.96
C ALA A 49 1.80 -21.61 -25.68
N ALA A 50 3.11 -21.61 -25.92
CA ALA A 50 3.85 -22.75 -26.47
C ALA A 50 4.13 -23.88 -25.45
N GLN A 51 3.66 -23.75 -24.20
CA GLN A 51 3.92 -24.69 -23.10
C GLN A 51 5.40 -24.90 -22.78
N ASN A 52 6.26 -23.94 -23.14
CA ASN A 52 7.66 -23.93 -22.75
C ASN A 52 7.80 -23.28 -21.36
N TRP A 53 7.39 -24.03 -20.33
CA TRP A 53 7.22 -23.52 -18.96
C TRP A 53 8.50 -22.93 -18.37
N ALA A 54 9.65 -23.58 -18.58
CA ALA A 54 10.93 -23.13 -18.02
C ALA A 54 11.34 -21.75 -18.56
N GLU A 55 11.21 -21.55 -19.87
CA GLU A 55 11.56 -20.27 -20.49
C GLU A 55 10.52 -19.18 -20.21
N SER A 56 9.23 -19.56 -20.15
CA SER A 56 8.16 -18.66 -19.74
C SER A 56 8.40 -18.11 -18.33
N VAL A 57 8.67 -18.97 -17.35
CA VAL A 57 9.01 -18.55 -15.97
C VAL A 57 10.21 -17.61 -15.97
N ARG A 58 11.28 -17.95 -16.72
CA ARG A 58 12.50 -17.14 -16.78
C ARG A 58 12.21 -15.69 -17.20
N TYR A 59 11.36 -15.50 -18.21
CA TYR A 59 11.01 -14.17 -18.69
C TYR A 59 9.91 -13.48 -17.88
N LEU A 60 8.99 -14.23 -17.28
CA LEU A 60 8.01 -13.67 -16.34
C LEU A 60 8.72 -13.08 -15.12
N GLU A 61 9.64 -13.83 -14.49
CA GLU A 61 10.47 -13.32 -13.38
C GLU A 61 11.35 -12.13 -13.81
N LEU A 62 11.90 -12.17 -15.04
CA LEU A 62 12.66 -11.04 -15.58
C LEU A 62 11.78 -9.79 -15.72
N SER A 63 10.58 -9.94 -16.28
CA SER A 63 9.64 -8.83 -16.46
C SER A 63 9.23 -8.20 -15.12
N LEU A 64 8.98 -9.02 -14.09
CA LEU A 64 8.69 -8.55 -12.73
C LEU A 64 9.86 -7.76 -12.12
N ARG A 65 11.10 -8.24 -12.31
CA ARG A 65 12.31 -7.52 -11.89
C ARG A 65 12.52 -6.21 -12.65
N LEU A 66 12.24 -6.18 -13.96
CA LEU A 66 12.34 -4.97 -14.78
C LEU A 66 11.30 -3.92 -14.39
N HIS A 67 10.05 -4.35 -14.14
CA HIS A 67 8.99 -3.48 -13.65
C HIS A 67 9.37 -2.85 -12.30
N ARG A 68 9.88 -3.67 -11.37
CA ARG A 68 10.37 -3.16 -10.08
C ARG A 68 11.55 -2.20 -10.24
N LEU A 69 12.52 -2.50 -11.10
CA LEU A 69 13.64 -1.62 -11.38
C LEU A 69 13.16 -0.25 -11.88
N LEU A 70 12.19 -0.22 -12.80
CA LEU A 70 11.59 1.01 -13.31
C LEU A 70 10.98 1.83 -12.16
N ARG A 71 10.09 1.21 -11.38
CA ARG A 71 9.40 1.86 -10.25
C ARG A 71 10.38 2.41 -9.21
N ASP A 72 11.37 1.61 -8.82
CA ASP A 72 12.37 2.00 -7.82
C ASP A 72 13.26 3.14 -8.36
N SER A 73 13.60 3.13 -9.66
CA SER A 73 14.34 4.21 -10.31
C SER A 73 13.54 5.51 -10.38
N GLU A 74 12.24 5.45 -10.67
CA GLU A 74 11.36 6.61 -10.69
C GLU A 74 11.20 7.23 -9.31
N ALA A 75 10.90 6.40 -8.29
CA ALA A 75 10.79 6.84 -6.91
C ALA A 75 12.11 7.46 -6.40
N PHE A 76 13.26 6.85 -6.73
CA PHE A 76 14.58 7.38 -6.35
C PHE A 76 14.82 8.78 -6.93
N CYS A 77 14.57 8.97 -8.23
CA CYS A 77 14.76 10.26 -8.87
C CYS A 77 13.74 11.31 -8.41
N GLY A 78 12.45 10.92 -8.28
CA GLY A 78 11.39 11.79 -7.78
C GLY A 78 11.68 12.31 -6.37
N ARG A 79 12.16 11.44 -5.48
CA ARG A 79 12.53 11.80 -4.11
C ARG A 79 13.73 12.75 -4.08
N ASN A 80 14.80 12.42 -4.79
CA ASN A 80 16.03 13.23 -4.79
C ASN A 80 15.83 14.61 -5.43
N CYS A 81 14.88 14.73 -6.36
CA CYS A 81 14.54 16.00 -6.99
C CYS A 81 13.38 16.74 -6.30
N SER A 82 12.87 16.24 -5.18
CA SER A 82 11.70 16.81 -4.50
C SER A 82 11.91 18.21 -3.91
N SER A 83 13.15 18.55 -3.53
CA SER A 83 13.49 19.77 -2.77
C SER A 83 14.15 20.89 -3.58
N VAL A 84 14.37 20.71 -4.88
CA VAL A 84 15.22 21.59 -5.73
C VAL A 84 14.80 23.08 -5.74
N SER A 85 13.57 23.39 -5.30
CA SER A 85 13.01 24.74 -5.27
C SER A 85 12.90 25.36 -3.86
N ARG A 86 13.22 24.64 -2.78
CA ARG A 86 13.00 25.14 -1.40
C ARG A 86 14.04 26.15 -0.93
N ASP A 87 15.21 26.21 -1.57
CA ASP A 87 16.38 26.88 -0.98
C ASP A 87 16.59 28.36 -1.36
N ARG A 88 15.88 28.92 -2.35
CA ARG A 88 16.24 30.24 -2.91
C ARG A 88 15.08 31.02 -3.53
N ASP A 89 14.06 31.37 -2.76
CA ASP A 89 13.04 32.33 -3.21
C ASP A 89 13.11 33.64 -2.42
N SER A 90 13.29 34.75 -3.13
CA SER A 90 13.05 36.08 -2.58
C SER A 90 11.53 36.29 -2.42
N PRO A 91 11.06 36.96 -1.35
CA PRO A 91 9.63 37.18 -1.12
C PRO A 91 8.92 37.97 -2.22
N THR A 92 9.67 38.58 -3.14
CA THR A 92 9.22 39.60 -4.11
C THR A 92 8.92 39.08 -5.52
N SER A 93 9.15 37.80 -5.84
CA SER A 93 8.87 37.29 -7.20
C SER A 93 7.38 36.96 -7.41
N ASP A 94 6.89 37.22 -8.63
CA ASP A 94 5.55 36.83 -9.08
C ASP A 94 5.31 35.32 -8.86
N SER A 95 4.16 34.99 -8.25
CA SER A 95 3.74 33.62 -7.95
C SER A 95 3.73 32.70 -9.17
N SER A 96 3.35 33.22 -10.35
CA SER A 96 3.30 32.44 -11.58
C SER A 96 4.70 32.00 -12.04
N LEU A 97 5.66 32.94 -11.99
CA LEU A 97 7.05 32.69 -12.33
C LEU A 97 7.74 31.74 -11.34
N ARG A 98 7.32 31.73 -10.06
CA ARG A 98 7.79 30.74 -9.08
C ARG A 98 7.41 29.32 -9.47
N VAL A 99 6.15 29.10 -9.87
CA VAL A 99 5.67 27.78 -10.31
C VAL A 99 6.40 27.32 -11.58
N VAL A 100 6.54 28.21 -12.57
CA VAL A 100 7.28 27.88 -13.81
C VAL A 100 8.74 27.55 -13.51
N ARG A 101 9.40 28.34 -12.65
CA ARG A 101 10.78 28.08 -12.21
C ARG A 101 10.89 26.73 -11.52
N HIS A 102 9.95 26.40 -10.64
CA HIS A 102 9.91 25.11 -9.95
C HIS A 102 9.87 23.96 -10.96
N ILE A 103 8.97 24.02 -11.94
CA ILE A 103 8.81 22.99 -12.97
C ILE A 103 10.11 22.82 -13.76
N LEU A 104 10.71 23.92 -14.23
CA LEU A 104 11.94 23.88 -15.02
C LEU A 104 13.12 23.28 -14.24
N LEU A 105 13.30 23.68 -12.98
CA LEU A 105 14.35 23.16 -12.12
C LEU A 105 14.15 21.67 -11.80
N ARG A 106 12.90 21.28 -11.49
CA ARG A 106 12.55 19.87 -11.23
C ARG A 106 12.79 19.01 -12.47
N ALA A 107 12.35 19.47 -13.64
CA ALA A 107 12.58 18.77 -14.91
C ALA A 107 14.07 18.59 -15.22
N ALA A 108 14.89 19.63 -15.00
CA ALA A 108 16.34 19.54 -15.19
C ALA A 108 16.99 18.53 -14.24
N CYS A 109 16.57 18.51 -12.96
CA CYS A 109 17.04 17.53 -11.99
C CYS A 109 16.65 16.10 -12.38
N LEU A 110 15.38 15.87 -12.73
CA LEU A 110 14.88 14.56 -13.14
C LEU A 110 15.60 14.07 -14.40
N LYS A 111 15.80 14.93 -15.40
CA LYS A 111 16.55 14.58 -16.61
C LYS A 111 17.97 14.12 -16.29
N LYS A 112 18.66 14.83 -15.39
CA LYS A 112 20.02 14.46 -14.96
C LYS A 112 20.02 13.14 -14.20
N CYS A 113 19.11 12.96 -13.23
CA CYS A 113 19.01 11.73 -12.45
C CYS A 113 18.68 10.50 -13.31
N LYS A 114 17.68 10.62 -14.20
CA LYS A 114 17.25 9.52 -15.08
C LYS A 114 18.35 9.11 -16.08
N ALA A 115 19.27 10.01 -16.44
CA ALA A 115 20.38 9.67 -17.35
C ALA A 115 21.34 8.60 -16.79
N ASP A 116 21.42 8.47 -15.47
CA ASP A 116 22.30 7.52 -14.78
C ASP A 116 21.73 6.08 -14.74
N PHE A 117 20.45 5.89 -15.09
CA PHE A 117 19.80 4.58 -15.03
C PHE A 117 19.54 3.98 -16.43
N PRO A 118 20.00 2.74 -16.70
CA PRO A 118 19.77 2.08 -17.99
C PRO A 118 18.30 1.89 -18.35
N VAL A 119 17.42 1.72 -17.36
CA VAL A 119 15.98 1.47 -17.58
C VAL A 119 15.29 2.61 -18.33
N PHE A 120 15.77 3.85 -18.19
CA PHE A 120 15.22 5.02 -18.90
C PHE A 120 15.80 5.24 -20.30
N LYS A 121 16.75 4.41 -20.75
CA LYS A 121 17.26 4.42 -22.13
C LYS A 121 16.42 3.53 -23.05
N LEU A 122 15.50 2.75 -22.48
CA LEU A 122 14.61 1.83 -23.17
C LEU A 122 13.27 2.52 -23.48
N SER A 123 12.47 1.91 -24.35
CA SER A 123 11.10 2.35 -24.59
C SER A 123 10.28 2.26 -23.31
N TYR A 124 9.59 3.34 -22.97
CA TYR A 124 8.74 3.37 -21.78
C TYR A 124 7.54 2.44 -21.95
N PRO A 125 7.13 1.69 -20.91
CA PRO A 125 5.98 0.79 -21.00
C PRO A 125 4.66 1.54 -21.23
N LYS A 126 3.75 0.93 -21.97
CA LYS A 126 2.37 1.43 -22.13
C LYS A 126 1.62 1.42 -20.79
N ARG A 127 0.65 2.33 -20.64
CA ARG A 127 -0.17 2.47 -19.42
C ARG A 127 -0.86 1.15 -19.03
N ASP A 128 -1.50 0.48 -19.98
CA ASP A 128 -2.24 -0.77 -19.72
C ASP A 128 -1.31 -1.91 -19.27
N LEU A 129 -0.06 -1.91 -19.74
CA LEU A 129 0.96 -2.85 -19.28
C LEU A 129 1.35 -2.56 -17.83
N LEU A 130 1.57 -1.30 -17.45
CA LEU A 130 1.84 -0.94 -16.05
C LEU A 130 0.67 -1.34 -15.14
N GLU A 131 -0.57 -1.08 -15.56
CA GLU A 131 -1.78 -1.49 -14.85
C GLU A 131 -1.86 -3.02 -14.67
N THR A 132 -1.48 -3.79 -15.69
CA THR A 132 -1.37 -5.26 -15.62
C THR A 132 -0.42 -5.71 -14.49
N PHE A 133 0.71 -5.04 -14.32
CA PHE A 133 1.68 -5.33 -13.26
C PHE A 133 1.23 -4.81 -11.90
N GLU A 134 0.58 -3.64 -11.81
CA GLU A 134 -0.02 -3.12 -10.58
C GLU A 134 -1.09 -4.07 -10.01
N GLN A 135 -1.85 -4.72 -10.89
CA GLN A 135 -2.82 -5.76 -10.52
C GLN A 135 -2.17 -7.13 -10.22
N ARG A 136 -0.84 -7.21 -10.21
CA ARG A 136 -0.07 -8.45 -10.00
C ARG A 136 -0.42 -9.57 -11.01
N THR A 137 -0.99 -9.24 -12.17
CA THR A 137 -1.42 -10.22 -13.18
C THR A 137 -0.32 -11.20 -13.63
N PRO A 138 0.97 -10.81 -13.78
CA PRO A 138 2.01 -11.76 -14.13
C PRO A 138 2.08 -12.97 -13.19
N TYR A 139 1.73 -12.81 -11.91
CA TYR A 139 1.70 -13.92 -10.95
C TYR A 139 0.66 -14.99 -11.28
N LYS A 140 -0.44 -14.65 -11.99
CA LYS A 140 -1.41 -15.64 -12.50
C LYS A 140 -0.75 -16.64 -13.46
N TYR A 141 0.19 -16.18 -14.27
CA TYR A 141 0.94 -17.01 -15.21
C TYR A 141 2.09 -17.73 -14.51
N VAL A 142 2.84 -17.01 -13.67
CA VAL A 142 3.99 -17.57 -12.93
C VAL A 142 3.58 -18.78 -12.10
N GLN A 143 2.49 -18.67 -11.34
CA GLN A 143 2.02 -19.77 -10.49
C GLN A 143 1.72 -21.05 -11.28
N TYR A 144 1.06 -20.92 -12.45
CA TYR A 144 0.69 -22.06 -13.26
C TYR A 144 1.92 -22.69 -13.91
N ALA A 145 2.82 -21.86 -14.44
CA ALA A 145 4.06 -22.34 -15.05
C ALA A 145 4.95 -23.06 -14.04
N TYR A 146 5.02 -22.60 -12.78
CA TYR A 146 5.69 -23.33 -11.71
C TYR A 146 5.02 -24.64 -11.35
N TYR A 147 3.69 -24.67 -11.30
CA TYR A 147 2.92 -25.89 -11.09
C TYR A 147 3.25 -26.94 -12.17
N GLN A 148 3.29 -26.54 -13.44
CA GLN A 148 3.66 -27.41 -14.57
C GLN A 148 5.11 -27.92 -14.50
N LEU A 149 6.00 -27.16 -13.87
CA LEU A 149 7.39 -27.56 -13.59
C LEU A 149 7.53 -28.39 -12.31
N ASN A 150 6.43 -28.79 -11.68
CA ASN A 150 6.39 -29.50 -10.40
C ASN A 150 7.09 -28.75 -9.26
N ASN A 151 7.09 -27.42 -9.30
CA ASN A 151 7.60 -26.55 -8.24
C ASN A 151 6.43 -25.94 -7.46
N LEU A 152 5.85 -26.74 -6.58
CA LEU A 152 4.65 -26.38 -5.81
C LEU A 152 4.88 -25.20 -4.86
N GLU A 153 6.05 -25.13 -4.22
CA GLU A 153 6.41 -24.05 -3.29
C GLU A 153 6.34 -22.68 -3.96
N LYS A 154 7.00 -22.53 -5.14
CA LYS A 154 6.97 -21.28 -5.89
C LYS A 154 5.61 -21.01 -6.53
N ALA A 155 4.87 -22.04 -6.90
CA ALA A 155 3.51 -21.90 -7.39
C ALA A 155 2.59 -21.29 -6.32
N VAL A 156 2.67 -21.79 -5.07
CA VAL A 156 1.90 -21.25 -3.94
C VAL A 156 2.32 -19.84 -3.59
N ALA A 157 3.62 -19.55 -3.50
CA ALA A 157 4.07 -18.18 -3.24
C ALA A 157 3.56 -17.18 -4.29
N ALA A 158 3.63 -17.54 -5.58
CA ALA A 158 3.10 -16.70 -6.65
C ALA A 158 1.57 -16.56 -6.59
N ALA A 159 0.84 -17.64 -6.31
CA ALA A 159 -0.61 -17.59 -6.17
C ALA A 159 -1.06 -16.74 -4.97
N HIS A 160 -0.38 -16.88 -3.82
CA HIS A 160 -0.61 -16.06 -2.63
C HIS A 160 -0.34 -14.59 -2.90
N THR A 161 0.78 -14.27 -3.56
CA THR A 161 1.14 -12.90 -3.98
C THR A 161 0.05 -12.25 -4.83
N PHE A 162 -0.54 -13.00 -5.77
CA PHE A 162 -1.64 -12.51 -6.59
C PHE A 162 -2.91 -12.25 -5.75
N LEU A 163 -3.30 -13.22 -4.91
CA LEU A 163 -4.51 -13.16 -4.08
C LEU A 163 -4.43 -12.05 -3.02
N LYS A 164 -3.23 -11.68 -2.57
CA LYS A 164 -3.01 -10.51 -1.71
C LYS A 164 -3.50 -9.21 -2.34
N LYS A 165 -3.38 -9.06 -3.66
CA LYS A 165 -3.91 -7.89 -4.39
C LYS A 165 -5.32 -8.12 -4.91
N ASN A 166 -5.71 -9.37 -5.16
CA ASN A 166 -6.96 -9.76 -5.78
C ASN A 166 -7.66 -10.88 -5.00
N PRO A 167 -8.15 -10.62 -3.77
CA PRO A 167 -8.67 -11.67 -2.89
C PRO A 167 -9.93 -12.37 -3.46
N GLY A 168 -10.69 -11.66 -4.29
CA GLY A 168 -11.93 -12.17 -4.88
C GLY A 168 -11.78 -12.98 -6.17
N ASP A 169 -10.55 -13.26 -6.66
CA ASP A 169 -10.38 -13.99 -7.92
C ASP A 169 -10.77 -15.48 -7.76
N PRO A 170 -11.84 -15.95 -8.42
CA PRO A 170 -12.37 -17.29 -8.19
C PRO A 170 -11.46 -18.37 -8.79
N SER A 171 -10.78 -18.06 -9.91
CA SER A 171 -9.91 -19.01 -10.60
C SER A 171 -8.70 -19.35 -9.74
N LEU A 172 -8.04 -18.34 -9.19
CA LEU A 172 -6.83 -18.54 -8.42
C LEU A 172 -7.11 -19.02 -7.00
N SER A 173 -8.24 -18.64 -6.42
CA SER A 173 -8.72 -19.24 -5.17
C SER A 173 -8.95 -20.75 -5.31
N LYS A 174 -9.51 -21.20 -6.45
CA LYS A 174 -9.65 -22.63 -6.75
C LYS A 174 -8.30 -23.33 -6.87
N ASN A 175 -7.33 -22.74 -7.57
CA ASN A 175 -5.99 -23.29 -7.68
C ASN A 175 -5.29 -23.39 -6.31
N MET A 176 -5.41 -22.35 -5.48
CA MET A 176 -4.86 -22.36 -4.12
C MET A 176 -5.48 -23.46 -3.25
N ASN A 177 -6.80 -23.63 -3.32
CA ASN A 177 -7.48 -24.72 -2.62
C ASN A 177 -7.03 -26.10 -3.11
N TYR A 178 -6.74 -26.25 -4.40
CA TYR A 178 -6.16 -27.48 -4.92
C TYR A 178 -4.73 -27.70 -4.39
N TYR A 179 -3.88 -26.67 -4.36
CA TYR A 179 -2.52 -26.78 -3.81
C TYR A 179 -2.52 -27.22 -2.34
N LYS A 180 -3.45 -26.72 -1.52
CA LYS A 180 -3.69 -27.18 -0.14
C LYS A 180 -3.96 -28.68 0.00
N THR A 181 -4.50 -29.33 -1.03
CA THR A 181 -4.72 -30.79 -1.01
C THR A 181 -3.48 -31.60 -1.32
N LEU A 182 -2.46 -30.99 -1.93
CA LEU A 182 -1.26 -31.67 -2.42
C LEU A 182 -0.11 -31.62 -1.42
N PHE A 183 0.00 -30.54 -0.67
CA PHE A 183 1.08 -30.33 0.30
C PHE A 183 0.68 -29.31 1.37
N ASP A 184 1.42 -29.29 2.47
CA ASP A 184 1.26 -28.26 3.50
C ASP A 184 1.74 -26.91 2.96
N VAL A 185 0.79 -26.03 2.66
CA VAL A 185 1.06 -24.74 2.03
C VAL A 185 1.45 -23.67 3.03
N GLU A 186 1.18 -23.86 4.33
CA GLU A 186 1.26 -22.78 5.34
C GLU A 186 2.69 -22.23 5.45
N GLU A 187 3.70 -23.11 5.35
CA GLU A 187 5.10 -22.72 5.37
C GLU A 187 5.56 -21.94 4.12
N HIS A 188 4.76 -21.98 3.04
CA HIS A 188 5.09 -21.40 1.73
C HIS A 188 4.19 -20.22 1.32
N LEU A 189 3.33 -19.73 2.22
CA LEU A 189 2.49 -18.54 2.01
C LEU A 189 3.31 -17.24 2.12
N THR A 190 4.23 -17.04 1.19
CA THR A 190 5.01 -15.81 1.13
C THR A 190 4.44 -14.83 0.12
N ASP A 191 4.17 -13.59 0.54
CA ASP A 191 3.88 -12.51 -0.41
C ASP A 191 5.20 -12.03 -1.02
N LEU A 192 5.38 -12.33 -2.31
CA LEU A 192 6.53 -11.90 -3.08
C LEU A 192 6.47 -10.42 -3.40
N GLU A 193 5.50 -9.62 -2.96
CA GLU A 193 5.54 -8.16 -3.00
C GLU A 193 5.18 -7.47 -1.69
N GLU A 194 5.41 -8.17 -0.57
CA GLU A 194 5.19 -7.65 0.78
C GLU A 194 5.87 -6.28 0.98
N GLN A 195 5.12 -5.30 1.47
CA GLN A 195 5.70 -4.02 1.86
C GLN A 195 6.37 -4.08 3.24
N PRO A 196 7.40 -3.25 3.50
CA PRO A 196 8.19 -3.34 4.74
C PRO A 196 7.38 -3.22 6.04
N TYR A 197 6.28 -2.47 6.02
CA TYR A 197 5.42 -2.24 7.19
C TYR A 197 4.42 -3.36 7.46
N GLU A 198 4.11 -4.23 6.47
CA GLU A 198 3.01 -5.21 6.58
C GLU A 198 3.29 -6.26 7.67
N SER A 199 4.43 -6.93 7.60
CA SER A 199 4.83 -7.92 8.61
C SER A 199 4.96 -7.31 10.01
N VAL A 200 5.46 -6.08 10.11
CA VAL A 200 5.62 -5.36 11.38
C VAL A 200 4.26 -4.96 11.96
N PHE A 201 3.34 -4.50 11.12
CA PHE A 201 1.95 -4.21 11.48
C PHE A 201 1.26 -5.47 12.00
N LEU A 202 1.30 -6.59 11.25
CA LEU A 202 0.69 -7.85 11.65
C LEU A 202 1.24 -8.35 13.00
N LYS A 203 2.56 -8.27 13.17
CA LYS A 203 3.21 -8.62 14.43
C LYS A 203 2.75 -7.73 15.59
N SER A 204 2.59 -6.43 15.36
CA SER A 204 2.08 -5.51 16.37
C SER A 204 0.65 -5.87 16.81
N VAL A 205 -0.22 -6.21 15.86
CA VAL A 205 -1.60 -6.65 16.14
C VAL A 205 -1.64 -7.97 16.91
N MET A 206 -0.79 -8.94 16.56
CA MET A 206 -0.68 -10.19 17.32
C MET A 206 -0.23 -9.95 18.76
N LEU A 207 0.76 -9.08 18.98
CA LEU A 207 1.24 -8.73 20.32
C LEU A 207 0.19 -7.99 21.13
N TYR A 208 -0.60 -7.12 20.49
CA TYR A 208 -1.73 -6.44 21.10
C TYR A 208 -2.76 -7.44 21.63
N ASN A 209 -3.17 -8.39 20.79
CA ASN A 209 -4.16 -9.41 21.15
C ASN A 209 -3.65 -10.33 22.27
N ASN A 210 -2.35 -10.56 22.34
CA ASN A 210 -1.72 -11.34 23.39
C ASN A 210 -1.44 -10.54 24.69
N GLY A 211 -1.79 -9.26 24.74
CA GLY A 211 -1.62 -8.38 25.90
C GLY A 211 -0.22 -7.82 26.10
N ASP A 212 0.73 -8.07 25.19
CA ASP A 212 2.06 -7.41 25.21
C ASP A 212 1.96 -6.03 24.55
N PHE A 213 1.34 -5.09 25.27
CA PHE A 213 1.12 -3.72 24.82
C PHE A 213 2.43 -2.95 24.59
N SER A 214 3.50 -3.28 25.33
CA SER A 214 4.80 -2.61 25.17
C SER A 214 5.46 -2.97 23.85
N SER A 215 5.53 -4.27 23.54
CA SER A 215 6.06 -4.69 22.24
C SER A 215 5.12 -4.32 21.11
N SER A 216 3.80 -4.37 21.31
CA SER A 216 2.82 -3.94 20.32
C SER A 216 3.03 -2.47 19.94
N ALA A 217 3.07 -1.55 20.91
CA ALA A 217 3.32 -0.13 20.68
C ALA A 217 4.62 0.10 19.90
N ARG A 218 5.73 -0.53 20.31
CA ARG A 218 7.02 -0.40 19.61
C ARG A 218 6.95 -0.84 18.15
N ASN A 219 6.30 -1.99 17.86
CA ASN A 219 6.15 -2.45 16.48
C ASN A 219 5.18 -1.56 15.70
N MET A 220 4.11 -1.04 16.32
CA MET A 220 3.15 -0.16 15.65
C MET A 220 3.79 1.17 15.25
N GLU A 221 4.59 1.79 16.13
CA GLU A 221 5.37 3.00 15.81
C GLU A 221 6.31 2.77 14.61
N GLN A 222 6.96 1.60 14.57
CA GLN A 222 7.79 1.21 13.44
C GLN A 222 6.97 1.01 12.16
N ALA A 223 5.80 0.36 12.24
CA ALA A 223 4.92 0.14 11.09
C ALA A 223 4.41 1.46 10.51
N ILE A 224 3.97 2.41 11.34
CA ILE A 224 3.54 3.76 10.92
C ILE A 224 4.68 4.49 10.20
N THR A 225 5.88 4.47 10.79
CA THR A 225 7.07 5.11 10.18
C THR A 225 7.38 4.51 8.81
N GLN A 226 7.37 3.18 8.69
CA GLN A 226 7.63 2.47 7.45
C GLN A 226 6.51 2.66 6.40
N TYR A 227 5.26 2.76 6.83
CA TYR A 227 4.12 3.05 5.97
C TYR A 227 4.26 4.44 5.35
N PHE A 228 4.50 5.49 6.15
CA PHE A 228 4.65 6.85 5.62
C PHE A 228 5.86 7.00 4.69
N GLU A 229 6.95 6.28 4.96
CA GLU A 229 8.08 6.22 4.03
C GLU A 229 7.70 5.54 2.71
N SER A 230 6.96 4.43 2.77
CA SER A 230 6.49 3.71 1.57
C SER A 230 5.50 4.56 0.77
N TYR A 231 4.61 5.30 1.44
CA TYR A 231 3.69 6.26 0.84
C TYR A 231 4.44 7.40 0.14
N SER A 232 5.45 7.99 0.81
CA SER A 232 6.31 9.03 0.23
C SER A 232 7.04 8.56 -1.03
N LEU A 233 7.54 7.31 -1.02
CA LEU A 233 8.17 6.69 -2.19
C LEU A 233 7.17 6.46 -3.33
N CYS A 234 5.94 6.02 -3.03
CA CYS A 234 4.88 5.89 -4.03
C CYS A 234 4.58 7.24 -4.70
N LEU A 235 4.38 8.30 -3.91
CA LEU A 235 4.15 9.66 -4.43
C LEU A 235 5.30 10.16 -5.32
N ALA A 236 6.55 9.83 -4.95
CA ALA A 236 7.72 10.19 -5.74
C ALA A 236 7.81 9.41 -7.06
N GLY A 237 7.29 8.18 -7.10
CA GLY A 237 7.23 7.34 -8.29
C GLY A 237 6.23 7.82 -9.34
N CYS A 238 5.19 8.56 -8.93
CA CYS A 238 4.14 9.06 -9.84
C CYS A 238 4.58 10.16 -10.82
N GLU A 239 5.86 10.54 -10.88
CA GLU A 239 6.37 11.56 -11.81
C GLU A 239 7.15 10.90 -12.98
N GLY A 240 6.68 9.71 -13.36
CA GLY A 240 7.16 8.90 -14.47
C GLY A 240 6.97 9.56 -15.84
N SER A 241 7.34 8.82 -16.89
CA SER A 241 7.11 9.28 -18.27
C SER A 241 5.66 9.03 -18.67
N TYR A 242 5.00 10.01 -19.28
CA TYR A 242 3.61 9.90 -19.73
C TYR A 242 3.55 9.89 -21.26
N GLU A 243 2.64 9.11 -21.81
CA GLU A 243 2.28 9.17 -23.23
C GLU A 243 1.29 10.33 -23.42
N ILE A 244 1.63 11.29 -24.28
CA ILE A 244 0.70 12.38 -24.66
C ILE A 244 -0.15 11.83 -25.80
N LEU A 245 -1.40 11.46 -25.49
CA LEU A 245 -2.33 10.85 -26.44
C LEU A 245 -2.96 11.90 -27.37
N GLU A 246 -3.23 13.10 -26.86
CA GLU A 246 -3.89 14.17 -27.59
C GLU A 246 -3.17 15.51 -27.41
N PHE A 247 -3.11 16.28 -28.50
CA PHE A 247 -2.59 17.65 -28.46
C PHE A 247 -3.77 18.62 -28.33
N LYS A 248 -3.93 19.20 -27.13
CA LYS A 248 -4.87 20.29 -26.86
C LYS A 248 -4.12 21.64 -26.79
N ASP A 249 -4.82 22.72 -26.45
CA ASP A 249 -4.19 23.98 -26.09
C ASP A 249 -3.26 23.83 -24.87
N PHE A 250 -2.38 24.82 -24.66
CA PHE A 250 -1.31 24.76 -23.65
C PHE A 250 -1.80 24.42 -22.23
N TYR A 251 -2.80 25.14 -21.71
CA TYR A 251 -3.30 24.92 -20.35
C TYR A 251 -4.09 23.62 -20.19
N PRO A 252 -5.01 23.25 -21.10
CA PRO A 252 -5.65 21.93 -21.07
C PRO A 252 -4.65 20.77 -21.09
N THR A 253 -3.64 20.80 -21.97
CA THR A 253 -2.60 19.76 -22.02
C THR A 253 -1.84 19.67 -20.70
N LEU A 254 -1.48 20.81 -20.11
CA LEU A 254 -0.79 20.84 -18.82
C LEU A 254 -1.68 20.29 -17.70
N ALA A 255 -2.96 20.63 -17.72
CA ALA A 255 -3.93 20.18 -16.72
C ALA A 255 -4.16 18.66 -16.81
N ASP A 256 -4.25 18.09 -18.01
CA ASP A 256 -4.35 16.63 -18.22
C ASP A 256 -3.12 15.92 -17.64
N LEU A 257 -1.91 16.39 -17.94
CA LEU A 257 -0.66 15.83 -17.39
C LEU A 257 -0.62 15.88 -15.86
N PHE A 258 -1.01 17.00 -15.24
CA PHE A 258 -1.08 17.09 -13.78
C PHE A 258 -2.18 16.20 -13.18
N THR A 259 -3.29 16.06 -13.88
CA THR A 259 -4.41 15.22 -13.46
C THR A 259 -4.00 13.75 -13.45
N ASP A 260 -3.22 13.29 -14.44
CA ASP A 260 -2.72 11.91 -14.44
C ASP A 260 -1.70 11.64 -13.32
N VAL A 261 -0.81 12.59 -13.04
CA VAL A 261 0.06 12.53 -11.87
C VAL A 261 -0.76 12.49 -10.57
N LEU A 262 -1.83 13.28 -10.46
CA LEU A 262 -2.73 13.26 -9.30
C LEU A 262 -3.47 11.94 -9.16
N LYS A 263 -3.98 11.36 -10.26
CA LYS A 263 -4.61 10.03 -10.25
C LYS A 263 -3.67 8.98 -9.68
N CYS A 264 -2.40 8.96 -10.12
CA CYS A 264 -1.39 8.05 -9.55
C CYS A 264 -1.19 8.31 -8.05
N LYS A 265 -1.02 9.57 -7.64
CA LYS A 265 -0.76 9.94 -6.24
C LYS A 265 -1.90 9.53 -5.31
N VAL A 266 -3.16 9.76 -5.72
CA VAL A 266 -4.34 9.37 -4.94
C VAL A 266 -4.48 7.84 -4.82
N LYS A 267 -4.09 7.08 -5.85
CA LYS A 267 -4.09 5.61 -5.80
C LYS A 267 -3.07 5.02 -4.82
N CYS A 268 -2.06 5.78 -4.35
CA CYS A 268 -1.05 5.27 -3.43
C CYS A 268 -1.64 4.76 -2.10
N GLU A 269 -2.72 5.37 -1.58
CA GLU A 269 -3.37 4.89 -0.35
C GLU A 269 -3.97 3.50 -0.55
N GLU A 270 -4.72 3.30 -1.64
CA GLU A 270 -5.33 2.02 -2.00
C GLU A 270 -4.27 0.96 -2.33
N GLN A 271 -3.23 1.33 -3.08
CA GLN A 271 -2.14 0.42 -3.46
C GLN A 271 -1.34 -0.07 -2.25
N LEU A 272 -1.23 0.73 -1.19
CA LEU A 272 -0.51 0.40 0.05
C LEU A 272 -1.45 -0.01 1.19
N THR A 273 -2.72 -0.31 0.90
CA THR A 273 -3.60 -0.90 1.92
C THR A 273 -3.32 -2.40 2.01
N PRO A 274 -2.91 -2.92 3.18
CA PRO A 274 -2.59 -4.33 3.31
C PRO A 274 -3.85 -5.20 3.23
N ASN A 275 -3.67 -6.40 2.67
CA ASN A 275 -4.68 -7.46 2.71
C ASN A 275 -4.30 -8.49 3.77
N VAL A 276 -5.17 -8.65 4.77
CA VAL A 276 -4.99 -9.57 5.89
C VAL A 276 -6.10 -10.61 5.85
N GLY A 277 -5.71 -11.89 5.71
CA GLY A 277 -6.67 -12.99 5.68
C GLY A 277 -7.69 -12.96 4.53
N GLY A 278 -7.40 -12.23 3.44
CA GLY A 278 -8.31 -12.06 2.30
C GLY A 278 -9.09 -10.75 2.29
N PHE A 279 -8.97 -9.92 3.34
CA PHE A 279 -9.70 -8.66 3.46
C PHE A 279 -8.74 -7.48 3.53
N PHE A 280 -9.08 -6.39 2.84
CA PHE A 280 -8.32 -5.14 2.95
C PHE A 280 -8.61 -4.46 4.29
N VAL A 281 -7.59 -3.95 4.95
CA VAL A 281 -7.76 -3.26 6.23
C VAL A 281 -8.40 -1.90 5.98
N GLU A 282 -9.65 -1.75 6.43
CA GLU A 282 -10.37 -0.48 6.33
C GLU A 282 -9.71 0.60 7.19
N LYS A 283 -9.75 1.85 6.68
CA LYS A 283 -9.21 3.04 7.34
C LYS A 283 -7.82 2.79 7.92
N PHE A 284 -6.91 2.19 7.13
CA PHE A 284 -5.67 1.59 7.61
C PHE A 284 -4.83 2.48 8.56
N VAL A 285 -4.67 3.77 8.22
CA VAL A 285 -3.93 4.72 9.07
C VAL A 285 -4.65 4.98 10.41
N ALA A 286 -5.98 5.12 10.38
CA ALA A 286 -6.79 5.22 11.60
C ALA A 286 -6.60 3.97 12.47
N THR A 287 -6.69 2.79 11.87
CA THR A 287 -6.50 1.50 12.54
C THR A 287 -5.14 1.41 13.25
N MET A 288 -4.04 1.86 12.62
CA MET A 288 -2.73 1.92 13.28
C MET A 288 -2.73 2.85 14.51
N TYR A 289 -3.35 4.03 14.42
CA TYR A 289 -3.46 4.95 15.55
C TYR A 289 -4.38 4.45 16.67
N HIS A 290 -5.41 3.67 16.34
CA HIS A 290 -6.26 3.00 17.34
C HIS A 290 -5.45 2.00 18.17
N TYR A 291 -4.74 1.06 17.53
CA TYR A 291 -3.89 0.10 18.24
C TYR A 291 -2.82 0.79 19.09
N LEU A 292 -2.23 1.87 18.56
CA LEU A 292 -1.21 2.63 19.25
C LEU A 292 -1.77 3.38 20.47
N GLN A 293 -2.92 4.07 20.33
CA GLN A 293 -3.60 4.77 21.41
C GLN A 293 -3.93 3.81 22.56
N PHE A 294 -4.56 2.68 22.27
CA PHE A 294 -4.94 1.74 23.31
C PHE A 294 -3.72 1.08 23.97
N SER A 295 -2.69 0.75 23.20
CA SER A 295 -1.45 0.19 23.76
C SER A 295 -0.81 1.16 24.75
N TYR A 296 -0.68 2.45 24.41
CA TYR A 296 -0.16 3.45 25.33
C TYR A 296 -1.05 3.65 26.56
N TYR A 297 -2.37 3.65 26.38
CA TYR A 297 -3.31 3.71 27.50
C TYR A 297 -3.11 2.56 28.50
N LYS A 298 -2.98 1.32 28.01
CA LYS A 298 -2.72 0.14 28.85
C LYS A 298 -1.37 0.17 29.57
N LEU A 299 -0.40 0.91 29.03
CA LEU A 299 0.89 1.17 29.65
C LEU A 299 0.87 2.38 30.60
N ASN A 300 -0.30 2.99 30.82
CA ASN A 300 -0.48 4.22 31.59
C ASN A 300 0.32 5.42 31.02
N ASP A 301 0.62 5.39 29.72
CA ASP A 301 1.31 6.44 28.98
C ASP A 301 0.30 7.33 28.24
N VAL A 302 -0.53 8.00 29.03
CA VAL A 302 -1.61 8.87 28.52
C VAL A 302 -1.10 10.05 27.69
N LYS A 303 0.16 10.47 27.90
CA LYS A 303 0.81 11.53 27.11
C LYS A 303 1.04 11.13 25.66
N ASN A 304 1.33 9.86 25.40
CA ASN A 304 1.43 9.35 24.04
C ASN A 304 0.08 8.85 23.51
N ALA A 305 -0.84 8.44 24.39
CA ALA A 305 -2.15 7.94 24.01
C ALA A 305 -3.10 9.04 23.49
N ALA A 306 -3.14 10.22 24.13
CA ALA A 306 -4.04 11.32 23.74
C ALA A 306 -3.73 11.87 22.32
N PRO A 307 -2.47 12.13 21.93
CA PRO A 307 -2.15 12.52 20.56
C PRO A 307 -2.50 11.45 19.51
N CYS A 308 -2.42 10.15 19.86
CA CYS A 308 -2.85 9.08 18.97
C CYS A 308 -4.36 9.08 18.75
N ALA A 309 -5.15 9.34 19.80
CA ALA A 309 -6.60 9.52 19.67
C ALA A 309 -6.92 10.71 18.76
N ALA A 310 -6.25 11.85 18.95
CA ALA A 310 -6.40 13.01 18.09
C ALA A 310 -6.00 12.72 16.62
N SER A 311 -4.92 11.97 16.40
CA SER A 311 -4.52 11.50 15.06
C SER A 311 -5.57 10.61 14.42
N TYR A 312 -6.18 9.70 15.17
CA TYR A 312 -7.26 8.85 14.69
C TYR A 312 -8.44 9.70 14.19
N MET A 313 -8.85 10.70 14.97
CA MET A 313 -9.99 11.57 14.65
C MET A 313 -9.83 12.37 13.36
N LEU A 314 -8.60 12.52 12.82
CA LEU A 314 -8.40 13.08 11.48
C LEU A 314 -8.99 12.17 10.39
N PHE A 315 -8.83 10.86 10.53
CA PHE A 315 -9.16 9.88 9.49
C PHE A 315 -10.56 9.30 9.64
N ASP A 316 -11.10 9.31 10.85
CA ASP A 316 -12.44 8.81 11.14
C ASP A 316 -13.13 9.68 12.20
N SER A 317 -13.62 10.83 11.77
CA SER A 317 -14.27 11.79 12.66
C SER A 317 -15.64 11.35 13.16
N ASP A 318 -16.22 10.28 12.60
CA ASP A 318 -17.58 9.83 12.92
C ASP A 318 -17.62 8.70 13.96
N ASP A 319 -16.48 8.05 14.23
CA ASP A 319 -16.34 7.00 15.25
C ASP A 319 -16.72 7.54 16.65
N GLN A 320 -17.78 6.96 17.22
CA GLN A 320 -18.30 7.36 18.53
C GLN A 320 -17.43 6.87 19.69
N VAL A 321 -16.79 5.71 19.55
CA VAL A 321 -15.91 5.13 20.58
C VAL A 321 -14.67 6.00 20.71
N MET A 322 -14.06 6.42 19.61
CA MET A 322 -12.90 7.31 19.68
C MET A 322 -13.26 8.71 20.18
N LYS A 323 -14.44 9.25 19.83
CA LYS A 323 -14.94 10.50 20.43
C LYS A 323 -15.03 10.41 21.95
N GLN A 324 -15.56 9.30 22.46
CA GLN A 324 -15.65 9.05 23.91
C GLN A 324 -14.25 8.94 24.53
N ASN A 325 -13.29 8.28 23.86
CA ASN A 325 -11.91 8.19 24.34
C ASN A 325 -11.24 9.57 24.43
N VAL A 326 -11.42 10.43 23.42
CA VAL A 326 -10.90 11.81 23.44
C VAL A 326 -11.54 12.61 24.57
N ALA A 327 -12.86 12.53 24.73
CA ALA A 327 -13.57 13.19 25.84
C ALA A 327 -13.08 12.69 27.21
N TYR A 328 -12.81 11.39 27.34
CA TYR A 328 -12.26 10.77 28.53
C TYR A 328 -10.87 11.32 28.88
N TYR A 329 -9.98 11.47 27.90
CA TYR A 329 -8.67 12.12 28.12
C TYR A 329 -8.81 13.58 28.54
N HIS A 330 -9.73 14.34 27.93
CA HIS A 330 -10.00 15.72 28.34
C HIS A 330 -10.54 15.82 29.77
N PHE A 331 -11.43 14.91 30.16
CA PHE A 331 -12.01 14.89 31.49
C PHE A 331 -10.94 14.70 32.58
N TYR A 332 -9.97 13.82 32.36
CA TYR A 332 -8.88 13.53 33.29
C TYR A 332 -7.62 14.37 33.06
N GLN A 333 -7.68 15.43 32.26
CA GLN A 333 -6.50 16.21 31.85
C GLN A 333 -5.67 16.73 33.03
N GLU A 334 -6.33 17.26 34.08
CA GLU A 334 -5.64 17.81 35.25
C GLU A 334 -4.98 16.71 36.08
N GLN A 335 -5.66 15.58 36.25
CA GLN A 335 -5.16 14.43 37.00
C GLN A 335 -3.94 13.79 36.33
N TRP A 336 -3.93 13.78 35.00
CA TRP A 336 -2.85 13.19 34.19
C TRP A 336 -1.78 14.18 33.75
N GLY A 337 -1.93 15.46 34.10
CA GLY A 337 -1.01 16.52 33.70
C GLY A 337 -0.90 16.67 32.19
N LEU A 338 -2.01 16.42 31.48
CA LEU A 338 -2.14 16.67 30.04
C LEU A 338 -2.34 18.16 29.79
N LYS A 339 -1.78 18.64 28.69
CA LYS A 339 -1.91 20.01 28.20
C LYS A 339 -2.72 20.02 26.91
N GLU A 340 -3.19 21.19 26.52
CA GLU A 340 -3.85 21.41 25.22
C GLU A 340 -3.02 20.92 24.02
N GLU A 341 -1.69 20.96 24.14
CA GLU A 341 -0.76 20.45 23.12
C GLU A 341 -0.82 18.93 22.95
N ASP A 342 -1.17 18.18 24.01
CA ASP A 342 -1.27 16.71 24.00
C ASP A 342 -2.56 16.23 23.31
N PHE A 343 -3.51 17.14 23.05
CA PHE A 343 -4.74 16.86 22.30
C PHE A 343 -4.62 17.20 20.81
N ARG A 344 -3.42 17.57 20.35
CA ARG A 344 -3.16 17.80 18.94
C ARG A 344 -2.79 16.48 18.25
N PRO A 345 -3.26 16.26 17.01
CA PRO A 345 -2.79 15.15 16.20
C PRO A 345 -1.27 15.18 16.05
N ARG A 346 -0.67 13.99 15.93
CA ARG A 346 0.77 13.89 15.70
C ARG A 346 1.17 14.56 14.37
N PRO A 347 2.35 15.21 14.30
CA PRO A 347 2.76 15.97 13.12
C PRO A 347 2.77 15.16 11.82
N GLU A 348 3.21 13.90 11.87
CA GLU A 348 3.25 13.01 10.72
C GLU A 348 1.84 12.64 10.21
N ALA A 349 0.88 12.39 11.13
CA ALA A 349 -0.52 12.14 10.78
C ALA A 349 -1.14 13.36 10.12
N LEU A 350 -0.94 14.54 10.71
CA LEU A 350 -1.46 15.80 10.21
C LEU A 350 -0.89 16.14 8.82
N SER A 351 0.41 15.94 8.63
CA SER A 351 1.06 16.15 7.33
C SER A 351 0.48 15.23 6.27
N TYR A 352 0.31 13.94 6.60
CA TYR A 352 -0.26 12.95 5.70
C TYR A 352 -1.73 13.26 5.36
N PHE A 353 -2.56 13.60 6.35
CA PHE A 353 -3.96 13.98 6.17
C PHE A 353 -4.12 15.21 5.27
N ASN A 354 -3.35 16.27 5.53
CA ASN A 354 -3.40 17.48 4.72
C ASN A 354 -2.97 17.21 3.26
N GLN A 355 -1.96 16.35 3.06
CA GLN A 355 -1.47 16.01 1.73
C GLN A 355 -2.48 15.17 0.95
N THR A 356 -3.02 14.11 1.55
CA THR A 356 -4.00 13.20 0.93
C THR A 356 -5.30 13.94 0.59
N ASN A 357 -5.84 14.73 1.53
CA ASN A 357 -7.04 15.52 1.26
C ASN A 357 -6.84 16.54 0.16
N LYS A 358 -5.71 17.26 0.15
CA LYS A 358 -5.44 18.23 -0.92
C LYS A 358 -5.32 17.54 -2.28
N GLN A 359 -4.69 16.37 -2.35
CA GLN A 359 -4.60 15.59 -3.59
C GLN A 359 -5.98 15.13 -4.08
N LYS A 360 -6.85 14.64 -3.17
CA LYS A 360 -8.22 14.23 -3.50
C LYS A 360 -9.07 15.41 -3.96
N GLU A 361 -9.06 16.52 -3.23
CA GLU A 361 -9.77 17.76 -3.58
C GLU A 361 -9.36 18.28 -4.96
N MET A 362 -8.05 18.30 -5.26
CA MET A 362 -7.55 18.73 -6.57
C MET A 362 -7.95 17.77 -7.70
N LEU A 363 -7.94 16.46 -7.44
CA LEU A 363 -8.37 15.47 -8.42
C LEU A 363 -9.88 15.55 -8.69
N GLU A 364 -10.68 15.76 -7.66
CA GLU A 364 -12.12 15.97 -7.77
C GLU A 364 -12.44 17.24 -8.56
N PHE A 365 -11.74 18.34 -8.26
CA PHE A 365 -11.83 19.56 -9.07
C PHE A 365 -11.51 19.30 -10.55
N ALA A 366 -10.42 18.58 -10.84
CA ALA A 366 -10.07 18.25 -12.21
C ALA A 366 -11.16 17.40 -12.91
N ARG A 367 -11.74 16.43 -12.22
CA ARG A 367 -12.86 15.64 -12.74
C ARG A 367 -14.08 16.49 -13.05
N ASN A 368 -14.47 17.37 -12.14
CA ASN A 368 -15.70 18.15 -12.26
C ASN A 368 -15.62 19.28 -13.30
N TYR A 369 -14.43 19.81 -13.59
CA TYR A 369 -14.29 21.03 -14.41
C TYR A 369 -13.42 20.86 -15.68
N LEU A 370 -12.64 19.78 -15.79
CA LEU A 370 -11.72 19.58 -16.92
C LEU A 370 -12.05 18.34 -17.75
N GLN A 371 -12.83 17.39 -17.21
CA GLN A 371 -13.43 16.38 -18.06
C GLN A 371 -14.47 17.10 -18.92
N THR A 372 -14.18 17.19 -20.22
CA THR A 372 -15.17 17.59 -21.21
C THR A 372 -16.35 16.63 -21.09
N ASP A 373 -17.56 17.17 -21.00
CA ASP A 373 -18.77 16.39 -21.21
C ASP A 373 -18.63 15.70 -22.57
N ASP A 374 -18.23 14.44 -22.59
CA ASP A 374 -18.60 13.51 -23.67
C ASP A 374 -20.11 13.23 -23.53
N GLU A 375 -20.92 14.30 -23.63
CA GLU A 375 -22.31 14.24 -24.07
C GLU A 375 -22.30 13.74 -25.52
N ASP A 376 -22.09 12.43 -25.70
CA ASP A 376 -22.67 11.57 -26.74
C ASP A 376 -21.97 10.21 -26.88
N LEU A 377 -21.70 9.48 -25.79
CA LEU A 377 -21.57 8.01 -25.86
C LEU A 377 -22.13 7.35 -24.60
N VAL A 378 -23.46 7.32 -24.51
CA VAL A 378 -24.16 6.42 -23.57
C VAL A 378 -23.84 4.98 -23.97
N SER A 379 -22.92 4.34 -23.24
CA SER A 379 -22.86 2.87 -23.21
C SER A 379 -24.15 2.36 -22.55
N PRO A 380 -24.90 1.41 -23.14
CA PRO A 380 -26.17 0.94 -22.60
C PRO A 380 -26.09 0.25 -21.22
N GLU A 381 -24.90 0.08 -20.64
CA GLU A 381 -24.70 -0.77 -19.47
C GLU A 381 -24.83 -0.03 -18.12
N GLU A 382 -24.77 1.31 -18.08
CA GLU A 382 -24.77 2.06 -16.81
C GLU A 382 -26.15 2.57 -16.36
N THR A 383 -27.22 2.39 -17.16
CA THR A 383 -28.58 2.82 -16.77
C THR A 383 -29.34 1.83 -15.90
N SER A 384 -28.71 0.74 -15.45
CA SER A 384 -29.38 -0.33 -14.69
C SER A 384 -29.26 -0.24 -13.16
N ILE A 385 -28.45 0.68 -12.62
CA ILE A 385 -28.17 0.71 -11.17
C ILE A 385 -28.95 1.82 -10.43
N ILE A 386 -29.53 2.79 -11.14
CA ILE A 386 -30.27 3.91 -10.52
C ILE A 386 -31.76 3.80 -10.83
N ARG A 387 -32.43 2.77 -10.31
CA ARG A 387 -33.89 2.76 -10.10
C ARG A 387 -34.35 1.57 -9.25
N SER A 388 -34.28 1.73 -7.93
CA SER A 388 -35.43 1.43 -7.05
C SER A 388 -35.09 1.73 -5.59
N GLU A 389 -35.39 2.93 -5.11
CA GLU A 389 -35.84 3.09 -3.73
C GLU A 389 -37.01 4.08 -3.72
N HIS A 390 -38.18 3.58 -3.33
CA HIS A 390 -39.35 4.37 -2.98
C HIS A 390 -39.33 4.54 -1.46
N PRO A 391 -39.50 5.76 -0.91
CA PRO A 391 -39.67 5.96 0.51
C PRO A 391 -41.14 5.74 0.89
N ASP A 392 -41.38 5.03 1.99
CA ASP A 392 -42.46 5.24 2.98
C ASP A 392 -42.82 3.92 3.68
N ALA A 393 -42.38 3.77 4.93
CA ALA A 393 -43.10 3.05 5.98
C ALA A 393 -42.51 3.41 7.35
N GLU A 394 -43.21 4.29 8.05
CA GLU A 394 -43.20 4.39 9.51
C GLU A 394 -43.45 3.01 10.14
N PHE A 395 -42.73 2.64 11.21
CA PHE A 395 -43.33 2.50 12.55
C PHE A 395 -42.28 2.21 13.64
N GLU A 396 -42.68 2.59 14.84
CA GLU A 396 -42.00 2.80 16.11
C GLU A 396 -41.47 1.55 16.83
N GLY A 397 -40.50 1.75 17.73
CA GLY A 397 -40.27 0.87 18.89
C GLY A 397 -38.89 0.99 19.55
N MET A 398 -38.83 1.61 20.74
CA MET A 398 -37.67 1.52 21.64
C MET A 398 -37.40 0.06 22.06
N GLY A 399 -36.12 -0.32 22.17
CA GLY A 399 -35.70 -1.54 22.85
C GLY A 399 -34.18 -1.72 22.80
N ASP A 400 -33.58 -1.79 23.98
CA ASP A 400 -32.15 -2.01 24.25
C ASP A 400 -31.53 -3.17 23.46
N TYR A 401 -30.33 -2.96 22.93
CA TYR A 401 -29.39 -4.04 22.62
C TYR A 401 -27.97 -3.60 22.93
N GLU A 402 -27.57 -3.87 24.18
CA GLU A 402 -26.19 -3.97 24.61
C GLU A 402 -25.47 -5.11 23.83
N GLU A 403 -24.19 -4.85 23.54
CA GLU A 403 -23.12 -5.84 23.33
C GLU A 403 -23.25 -6.86 22.18
N SER A 404 -22.68 -6.51 21.01
CA SER A 404 -21.83 -7.41 20.22
C SER A 404 -21.26 -6.71 18.98
N PHE A 405 -20.07 -6.09 19.10
CA PHE A 405 -19.25 -5.69 17.95
C PHE A 405 -17.77 -5.73 18.33
N LEU A 406 -17.29 -6.91 18.70
CA LEU A 406 -15.86 -7.25 18.81
C LEU A 406 -15.71 -8.75 19.10
N ALA A 407 -15.75 -9.57 18.06
CA ALA A 407 -15.04 -10.84 17.92
C ALA A 407 -15.69 -11.67 16.81
N ASP A 408 -15.06 -11.74 15.64
CA ASP A 408 -15.21 -12.88 14.71
C ASP A 408 -14.07 -12.89 13.69
N TRP A 409 -12.83 -12.68 14.16
CA TRP A 409 -11.65 -12.86 13.29
C TRP A 409 -10.77 -14.06 13.66
N TRP A 410 -10.97 -14.71 14.81
CA TRP A 410 -10.24 -15.95 15.13
C TRP A 410 -11.04 -16.85 16.10
N GLN A 411 -11.80 -17.80 15.56
CA GLN A 411 -12.10 -19.04 16.28
C GLN A 411 -11.53 -20.22 15.48
N GLU A 412 -10.52 -20.87 16.05
CA GLU A 412 -10.04 -22.17 15.60
C GLU A 412 -11.19 -23.20 15.60
N PRO A 413 -11.16 -24.20 14.71
CA PRO A 413 -12.24 -25.17 14.58
C PRO A 413 -12.37 -26.02 15.85
N LYS A 414 -13.58 -26.03 16.43
CA LYS A 414 -13.95 -26.84 17.59
C LYS A 414 -13.51 -28.29 17.39
N THR A 415 -12.58 -28.74 18.24
CA THR A 415 -12.21 -30.14 18.37
C THR A 415 -13.41 -30.93 18.90
N LYS A 416 -13.74 -31.99 18.18
CA LYS A 416 -14.86 -32.89 18.42
C LYS A 416 -14.48 -33.91 19.49
N TRP A 417 -14.60 -33.61 20.78
CA TRP A 417 -14.75 -34.59 21.87
C TRP A 417 -15.19 -33.87 23.17
N ASP A 418 -16.50 -33.75 23.38
CA ASP A 418 -17.11 -33.85 24.71
C ASP A 418 -18.61 -34.05 24.54
N SER A 419 -18.98 -35.31 24.31
CA SER A 419 -20.35 -35.78 24.46
C SER A 419 -20.55 -36.14 25.93
N GLY A 420 -20.96 -35.16 26.73
CA GLY A 420 -21.48 -35.39 28.07
C GLY A 420 -22.88 -35.99 27.98
N GLU A 421 -22.97 -37.27 28.31
CA GLU A 421 -24.20 -38.06 28.41
C GLU A 421 -25.22 -37.42 29.36
N VAL A 422 -26.50 -37.45 28.95
CA VAL A 422 -27.63 -37.45 29.88
C VAL A 422 -28.43 -38.71 29.56
N ALA A 423 -28.46 -39.65 30.50
CA ALA A 423 -29.43 -40.73 30.54
C ALA A 423 -29.88 -40.90 32.01
N ASP A 424 -31.17 -40.67 32.21
CA ASP A 424 -32.09 -41.02 33.30
C ASP A 424 -31.56 -41.37 34.70
#